data_AF-A0A2E0HMM8-F1
#
_entry.id   AF-A0A2E0HMM8-F1
#
_cell.length_a   1.000
_cell.length_b   1.000
_cell.length_c   1.000
_cell.angle_alpha   90.00
_cell.angle_beta   90.00
_cell.angle_gamma   90.00
#
_symmetry.space_group_name_H-M   'P 1'
#
loop_
_entity.id
_entity.type
_entity.pdbx_description
1 polymer ?
#
loop_
_entity_poly.entity_id
_entity_poly.type
_entity_poly.pdbx_seq_one_letter_code
_entity_poly.pdbx_strand_id
1 'polypeptide(L)'
;MRRVIVVCCLLVLISFTGTSGVSAKAPEDTDAGAIFGGQWAWANNTSSKTSTLNSLPAIAEDYTATWCTNCVKVEHALEDLQDEGEIQKYHFHRANDHEDPFGSNNTEEHFSSRYNAGAPPIVVFNGTQKQIGSTPNGDSLEDDYRSLISQSLNLGSGNTTLSWASQDGETGVVSWAIDLDMEQFEEYEMSVNIWFVEASAEFSEGSNGEGTYPSIVTEIVEVGNKETGTATVSIPDAYDGDDMQVHLMYHFTPIETTQDTGSEDKGEDDDSNSLSSISAIVSLSCIIAAAIFKWDN
;
A
#
# COMPACT_ATOMS: atom_id res chain seq x y z
N MET A 1 -14.73 -43.09 -31.25
CA MET A 1 -15.42 -41.85 -31.68
C MET A 1 -16.38 -41.31 -30.62
N ARG A 2 -17.43 -42.04 -30.20
CA ARG A 2 -18.43 -41.55 -29.24
C ARG A 2 -17.87 -41.11 -27.87
N ARG A 3 -16.84 -41.80 -27.35
CA ARG A 3 -16.16 -41.44 -26.09
C ARG A 3 -15.22 -40.23 -26.21
N VAL A 4 -14.63 -40.01 -27.39
CA VAL A 4 -13.74 -38.87 -27.67
C VAL A 4 -14.55 -37.58 -27.80
N ILE A 5 -15.71 -37.66 -28.46
CA ILE A 5 -16.65 -36.54 -28.60
C ILE A 5 -17.16 -36.09 -27.22
N VAL A 6 -17.50 -37.03 -26.33
CA VAL A 6 -17.98 -36.68 -24.97
C VAL A 6 -16.89 -36.00 -24.13
N VAL A 7 -15.63 -36.44 -24.24
CA VAL A 7 -14.49 -35.81 -23.53
C VAL A 7 -14.19 -34.42 -24.11
N CYS A 8 -14.20 -34.25 -25.43
CA CYS A 8 -14.04 -32.93 -26.05
C CYS A 8 -15.20 -31.99 -25.70
N CYS A 9 -16.45 -32.46 -25.67
CA CYS A 9 -17.58 -31.65 -25.24
C CYS A 9 -17.51 -31.26 -23.76
N LEU A 10 -17.02 -32.13 -22.87
CA LEU A 10 -16.78 -31.80 -21.46
C LEU A 10 -15.67 -30.77 -21.29
N LEU A 11 -14.57 -30.89 -22.03
CA LEU A 11 -13.48 -29.90 -22.00
C LEU A 11 -13.93 -28.54 -22.54
N VAL A 12 -14.72 -28.51 -23.62
CA VAL A 12 -15.32 -27.27 -24.15
C VAL A 12 -16.31 -26.67 -23.15
N LEU A 13 -17.13 -27.48 -22.45
CA LEU A 13 -18.06 -26.97 -21.43
C LEU A 13 -17.35 -26.39 -20.19
N ILE A 14 -16.18 -26.93 -19.81
CA ILE A 14 -15.31 -26.34 -18.77
C ILE A 14 -14.65 -25.05 -19.26
N SER A 15 -14.43 -24.90 -20.58
CA SER A 15 -13.85 -23.69 -21.19
C SER A 15 -14.86 -22.52 -21.27
N PHE A 16 -16.15 -22.76 -21.01
CA PHE A 16 -17.23 -21.76 -21.09
C PHE A 16 -17.86 -21.43 -19.73
N THR A 17 -17.31 -21.92 -18.62
CA THR A 17 -17.66 -21.35 -17.31
C THR A 17 -16.98 -19.99 -17.23
N GLY A 18 -17.70 -18.93 -17.60
CA GLY A 18 -17.25 -17.57 -17.34
C GLY A 18 -16.81 -17.44 -15.89
N THR A 19 -15.77 -16.64 -15.65
CA THR A 19 -15.24 -16.40 -14.32
C THR A 19 -16.34 -15.80 -13.44
N SER A 20 -16.93 -16.66 -12.61
CA SER A 20 -17.78 -16.23 -11.51
C SER A 20 -16.91 -15.35 -10.61
N GLY A 21 -17.26 -14.07 -10.50
CA GLY A 21 -16.52 -13.12 -9.68
C GLY A 21 -16.39 -13.62 -8.24
N VAL A 22 -15.38 -13.14 -7.53
CA VAL A 22 -15.31 -13.33 -6.09
C VAL A 22 -16.28 -12.33 -5.47
N SER A 23 -17.17 -12.79 -4.58
CA SER A 23 -18.08 -11.89 -3.87
C SER A 23 -17.25 -10.80 -3.19
N ALA A 24 -17.56 -9.52 -3.42
CA ALA A 24 -16.95 -8.51 -2.56
C ALA A 24 -17.39 -8.77 -1.13
N LYS A 25 -16.46 -8.59 -0.20
CA LYS A 25 -16.79 -8.46 1.21
C LYS A 25 -17.29 -7.04 1.48
N ALA A 26 -17.99 -6.87 2.59
CA ALA A 26 -18.28 -5.53 3.10
C ALA A 26 -16.94 -4.76 3.27
N PRO A 27 -16.92 -3.46 2.97
CA PRO A 27 -15.75 -2.63 3.23
C PRO A 27 -15.34 -2.68 4.71
N GLU A 28 -14.04 -2.68 4.96
CA GLU A 28 -13.45 -2.67 6.29
C GLU A 28 -12.50 -1.50 6.47
N ASP A 29 -12.42 -0.98 7.70
CA ASP A 29 -11.37 -0.03 8.06
C ASP A 29 -10.03 -0.74 8.01
N THR A 30 -9.01 -0.01 7.59
CA THR A 30 -7.63 -0.50 7.53
C THR A 30 -6.86 -0.23 8.81
N ASP A 31 -7.29 0.75 9.60
CA ASP A 31 -6.53 1.32 10.72
C ASP A 31 -5.10 1.76 10.35
N ALA A 32 -4.77 1.89 9.05
CA ALA A 32 -3.41 2.12 8.56
C ALA A 32 -3.04 3.61 8.44
N GLY A 33 -4.03 4.50 8.65
CA GLY A 33 -3.94 5.94 8.47
C GLY A 33 -4.06 6.39 7.01
N ALA A 34 -4.27 7.69 6.84
CA ALA A 34 -4.63 8.27 5.55
C ALA A 34 -3.46 8.31 4.55
N ILE A 35 -3.78 8.12 3.28
CA ILE A 35 -2.93 8.40 2.13
C ILE A 35 -3.63 9.40 1.22
N PHE A 36 -2.92 10.47 0.85
CA PHE A 36 -3.40 11.45 -0.13
C PHE A 36 -2.24 12.07 -0.90
N GLY A 37 -2.55 12.72 -2.02
CA GLY A 37 -1.55 13.31 -2.91
C GLY A 37 -1.92 13.11 -4.37
N GLY A 38 -1.03 12.48 -5.13
CA GLY A 38 -1.26 12.14 -6.54
C GLY A 38 -0.98 13.29 -7.51
N GLN A 39 -0.36 14.37 -7.05
CA GLN A 39 0.30 15.28 -7.99
C GLN A 39 1.46 14.56 -8.64
N TRP A 40 1.62 14.70 -9.95
CA TRP A 40 2.64 13.98 -10.68
C TRP A 40 3.26 14.77 -11.82
N ALA A 41 4.39 14.26 -12.32
CA ALA A 41 5.07 14.71 -13.53
C ALA A 41 5.71 13.51 -14.25
N TRP A 42 5.91 13.62 -15.56
CA TRP A 42 6.74 12.68 -16.30
C TRP A 42 8.19 12.74 -15.78
N ALA A 43 8.80 11.58 -15.56
CA ALA A 43 10.14 11.47 -14.96
C ALA A 43 11.22 12.14 -15.81
N ASN A 44 11.06 12.14 -17.13
CA ASN A 44 11.97 12.77 -18.10
C ASN A 44 11.78 14.30 -18.25
N ASN A 45 10.79 14.89 -17.56
CA ASN A 45 10.50 16.32 -17.66
C ASN A 45 10.89 17.09 -16.39
N THR A 46 10.85 18.42 -16.48
CA THR A 46 10.86 19.30 -15.31
C THR A 46 9.48 19.91 -15.17
N SER A 47 8.90 19.85 -13.98
CA SER A 47 7.54 20.31 -13.73
C SER A 47 7.39 20.85 -12.31
N SER A 48 6.40 21.73 -12.12
CA SER A 48 5.96 22.17 -10.81
C SER A 48 4.44 22.29 -10.84
N LYS A 49 3.78 21.71 -9.85
CA LYS A 49 2.32 21.65 -9.73
C LYS A 49 1.92 22.00 -8.30
N THR A 50 1.00 22.95 -8.16
CA THR A 50 0.37 23.30 -6.89
C THR A 50 -1.12 22.99 -6.99
N SER A 51 -1.66 22.33 -5.97
CA SER A 51 -3.08 21.96 -5.87
C SER A 51 -3.61 22.36 -4.49
N THR A 52 -4.89 22.74 -4.42
CA THR A 52 -5.56 22.87 -3.12
C THR A 52 -5.87 21.47 -2.58
N LEU A 53 -5.77 21.26 -1.27
CA LEU A 53 -5.95 19.92 -0.67
C LEU A 53 -7.35 19.35 -0.94
N ASN A 54 -8.36 20.20 -0.99
CA ASN A 54 -9.74 19.81 -1.33
C ASN A 54 -9.98 19.49 -2.82
N SER A 55 -8.99 19.71 -3.69
CA SER A 55 -9.05 19.40 -5.11
C SER A 55 -8.24 18.17 -5.50
N LEU A 56 -7.58 17.54 -4.52
CA LEU A 56 -6.86 16.30 -4.76
C LEU A 56 -7.88 15.18 -5.05
N PRO A 57 -7.59 14.30 -6.03
CA PRO A 57 -8.42 13.13 -6.27
C PRO A 57 -8.34 12.18 -5.07
N ALA A 58 -9.35 11.32 -4.91
CA ALA A 58 -9.20 10.19 -4.00
C ALA A 58 -8.14 9.22 -4.55
N ILE A 59 -7.37 8.60 -3.66
CA ILE A 59 -6.35 7.62 -4.04
C ILE A 59 -6.98 6.24 -4.01
N ALA A 60 -6.82 5.45 -5.08
CA ALA A 60 -7.20 4.06 -5.12
C ALA A 60 -5.97 3.18 -5.34
N GLU A 61 -5.60 2.39 -4.34
CA GLU A 61 -4.53 1.40 -4.42
C GLU A 61 -5.17 0.04 -4.73
N ASP A 62 -4.95 -0.47 -5.95
CA ASP A 62 -5.50 -1.73 -6.43
C ASP A 62 -4.43 -2.83 -6.43
N TYR A 63 -4.55 -3.79 -5.51
CA TYR A 63 -3.69 -4.95 -5.46
C TYR A 63 -4.20 -6.02 -6.43
N THR A 64 -3.43 -6.23 -7.49
CA THR A 64 -3.83 -6.99 -8.68
C THR A 64 -2.76 -8.01 -9.10
N ALA A 65 -3.07 -8.79 -10.13
CA ALA A 65 -2.08 -9.56 -10.85
C ALA A 65 -2.46 -9.79 -12.33
N THR A 66 -1.48 -9.93 -13.21
CA THR A 66 -1.66 -10.23 -14.66
C THR A 66 -2.39 -11.56 -14.93
N TRP A 67 -2.36 -12.49 -13.98
CA TRP A 67 -3.08 -13.77 -14.06
C TRP A 67 -4.48 -13.72 -13.40
N CYS A 68 -4.81 -12.63 -12.71
CA CYS A 68 -6.04 -12.49 -11.95
C CYS A 68 -7.22 -12.05 -12.83
N THR A 69 -7.98 -13.02 -13.37
CA THR A 69 -9.17 -12.70 -14.17
C THR A 69 -10.27 -11.98 -13.38
N ASN A 70 -10.31 -12.11 -12.05
CA ASN A 70 -11.27 -11.38 -11.23
C ASN A 70 -10.88 -9.91 -11.02
N CYS A 71 -9.61 -9.57 -11.21
CA CYS A 71 -9.10 -8.22 -11.05
C CYS A 71 -9.56 -7.31 -12.19
N VAL A 72 -9.70 -7.84 -13.41
CA VAL A 72 -10.19 -7.11 -14.59
C VAL A 72 -11.50 -6.33 -14.32
N LYS A 73 -12.44 -6.91 -13.57
CA LYS A 73 -13.71 -6.22 -13.24
C LYS A 73 -13.50 -5.03 -12.31
N VAL A 74 -12.57 -5.17 -11.37
CA VAL A 74 -12.20 -4.12 -10.43
C VAL A 74 -11.43 -3.02 -11.18
N GLU A 75 -10.44 -3.40 -11.99
CA GLU A 75 -9.61 -2.50 -12.79
C GLU A 75 -10.44 -1.63 -13.74
N HIS A 76 -11.46 -2.22 -14.39
CA HIS A 76 -12.39 -1.46 -15.25
C HIS A 76 -13.28 -0.49 -14.46
N ALA A 77 -13.82 -0.91 -13.30
CA ALA A 77 -14.61 -0.01 -12.46
C ALA A 77 -13.77 1.18 -11.94
N LEU A 78 -12.50 0.93 -11.61
CA LEU A 78 -11.56 1.99 -11.24
C LEU A 78 -11.17 2.88 -12.43
N GLU A 79 -11.04 2.32 -13.63
CA GLU A 79 -10.81 3.13 -14.84
C GLU A 79 -11.97 4.10 -15.10
N ASP A 80 -13.22 3.63 -15.02
CA ASP A 80 -14.40 4.47 -15.22
C ASP A 80 -14.43 5.65 -14.22
N LEU A 81 -14.10 5.39 -12.94
CA LEU A 81 -14.02 6.46 -11.91
C LEU A 81 -12.85 7.42 -12.13
N GLN A 82 -11.72 6.93 -12.64
CA GLN A 82 -10.57 7.76 -12.97
C GLN A 82 -10.85 8.67 -14.16
N ASP A 83 -11.51 8.15 -15.21
CA ASP A 83 -11.92 8.91 -16.40
C ASP A 83 -12.92 10.03 -16.06
N GLU A 84 -13.73 9.83 -15.03
CA GLU A 84 -14.62 10.86 -14.46
C GLU A 84 -13.89 11.88 -13.57
N GLY A 85 -12.61 11.64 -13.25
CA GLY A 85 -11.77 12.50 -12.43
C GLY A 85 -12.05 12.40 -10.93
N GLU A 86 -12.71 11.33 -10.48
CA GLU A 86 -13.05 11.13 -9.06
C GLU A 86 -11.86 10.53 -8.28
N ILE A 87 -11.05 9.70 -8.94
CA ILE A 87 -9.91 9.00 -8.33
C ILE A 87 -8.63 9.15 -9.17
N GLN A 88 -7.50 8.88 -8.51
CA GLN A 88 -6.23 8.52 -9.14
C GLN A 88 -5.92 7.09 -8.72
N LYS A 89 -5.89 6.17 -9.67
CA LYS A 89 -5.65 4.75 -9.41
C LYS A 89 -4.18 4.38 -9.54
N TYR A 90 -3.77 3.38 -8.76
CA TYR A 90 -2.42 2.84 -8.71
C TYR A 90 -2.49 1.32 -8.59
N HIS A 91 -1.87 0.61 -9.53
CA HIS A 91 -1.87 -0.85 -9.55
C HIS A 91 -0.62 -1.37 -8.81
N PHE A 92 -0.88 -2.09 -7.73
CA PHE A 92 0.11 -2.81 -6.95
C PHE A 92 0.11 -4.27 -7.37
N HIS A 93 1.04 -4.62 -8.25
CA HIS A 93 1.22 -6.00 -8.68
C HIS A 93 1.97 -6.82 -7.62
N ARG A 94 1.62 -8.10 -7.51
CA ARG A 94 2.24 -9.02 -6.54
C ARG A 94 3.72 -9.22 -6.81
N ALA A 95 4.55 -9.20 -5.77
CA ALA A 95 5.98 -9.46 -5.91
C ALA A 95 6.35 -10.96 -5.92
N ASN A 96 7.51 -11.27 -6.51
CA ASN A 96 8.05 -12.63 -6.66
C ASN A 96 7.07 -13.61 -7.31
N ASP A 97 6.23 -13.11 -8.21
CA ASP A 97 5.28 -13.91 -8.96
C ASP A 97 5.88 -14.24 -10.34
N HIS A 98 5.90 -15.51 -10.69
CA HIS A 98 6.44 -15.96 -11.97
C HIS A 98 5.50 -15.72 -13.16
N GLU A 99 4.21 -15.48 -12.90
CA GLU A 99 3.21 -15.18 -13.93
C GLU A 99 2.98 -13.67 -14.08
N ASP A 100 3.46 -12.87 -13.13
CA ASP A 100 3.31 -11.41 -13.10
C ASP A 100 4.68 -10.72 -12.93
N PRO A 101 5.19 -10.02 -13.95
CA PRO A 101 6.52 -9.43 -13.91
C PRO A 101 6.58 -8.04 -13.25
N PHE A 102 5.45 -7.45 -12.86
CA PHE A 102 5.38 -6.03 -12.56
C PHE A 102 5.59 -5.70 -11.08
N GLY A 103 5.33 -6.63 -10.17
CA GLY A 103 5.47 -6.40 -8.73
C GLY A 103 6.93 -6.40 -8.25
N SER A 104 7.23 -5.55 -7.25
CA SER A 104 8.55 -5.49 -6.61
C SER A 104 8.42 -5.73 -5.10
N ASN A 105 9.49 -6.21 -4.45
CA ASN A 105 9.46 -6.42 -2.99
C ASN A 105 9.12 -5.14 -2.22
N ASN A 106 9.53 -3.99 -2.74
CA ASN A 106 9.25 -2.69 -2.16
C ASN A 106 7.75 -2.34 -2.21
N THR A 107 7.08 -2.56 -3.33
CA THR A 107 5.65 -2.27 -3.46
C THR A 107 4.77 -3.30 -2.74
N GLU A 108 5.18 -4.57 -2.73
CA GLU A 108 4.54 -5.62 -1.93
C GLU A 108 4.67 -5.35 -0.42
N GLU A 109 5.83 -4.88 0.04
CA GLU A 109 6.05 -4.53 1.46
C GLU A 109 5.19 -3.34 1.88
N HIS A 110 5.09 -2.29 1.05
CA HIS A 110 4.18 -1.17 1.29
C HIS A 110 2.74 -1.66 1.45
N PHE A 111 2.22 -2.41 0.47
CA PHE A 111 0.83 -2.85 0.50
C PHE A 111 0.56 -3.84 1.65
N SER A 112 1.47 -4.81 1.85
CA SER A 112 1.31 -5.84 2.87
C SER A 112 1.41 -5.30 4.29
N SER A 113 2.35 -4.41 4.55
CA SER A 113 2.55 -3.85 5.90
C SER A 113 1.38 -2.97 6.35
N ARG A 114 0.76 -2.24 5.41
CA ARG A 114 -0.39 -1.37 5.72
C ARG A 114 -1.70 -2.14 5.76
N TYR A 115 -1.91 -3.10 4.87
CA TYR A 115 -3.26 -3.65 4.62
C TYR A 115 -3.40 -5.15 4.88
N ASN A 116 -2.30 -5.82 5.23
CA ASN A 116 -2.20 -7.28 5.31
C ASN A 116 -2.65 -7.92 3.99
N ALA A 117 -1.73 -7.92 3.01
CA ALA A 117 -2.02 -8.40 1.66
C ALA A 117 -2.52 -9.85 1.68
N GLY A 118 -3.59 -10.09 0.92
CA GLY A 118 -4.19 -11.40 0.72
C GLY A 118 -4.08 -11.84 -0.73
N ALA A 119 -5.08 -12.59 -1.20
CA ALA A 119 -5.23 -12.84 -2.62
C ALA A 119 -5.93 -11.65 -3.29
N PRO A 120 -5.50 -11.21 -4.49
CA PRO A 120 -6.15 -10.14 -5.23
C PRO A 120 -7.54 -10.59 -5.77
N PRO A 121 -8.46 -9.66 -6.09
CA PRO A 121 -8.30 -8.21 -5.99
C PRO A 121 -8.60 -7.64 -4.60
N ILE A 122 -7.85 -6.60 -4.23
CA ILE A 122 -8.07 -5.80 -3.03
C ILE A 122 -7.91 -4.32 -3.42
N VAL A 123 -8.92 -3.51 -3.17
CA VAL A 123 -8.82 -2.06 -3.37
C VAL A 123 -8.82 -1.34 -2.04
N VAL A 124 -7.91 -0.39 -1.87
CA VAL A 124 -7.88 0.53 -0.72
C VAL A 124 -8.08 1.95 -1.20
N PHE A 125 -9.04 2.65 -0.59
CA PHE A 125 -9.32 4.05 -0.86
C PHE A 125 -8.74 4.94 0.22
N ASN A 126 -7.97 5.94 -0.21
CA ASN A 126 -7.35 6.96 0.64
C ASN A 126 -6.53 6.38 1.82
N GLY A 127 -6.06 5.14 1.69
CA GLY A 127 -5.40 4.39 2.75
C GLY A 127 -6.28 4.00 3.94
N THR A 128 -7.57 4.35 3.98
CA THR A 128 -8.42 4.19 5.18
C THR A 128 -9.45 3.07 5.06
N GLN A 129 -9.99 2.81 3.88
CA GLN A 129 -11.06 1.84 3.67
C GLN A 129 -10.66 0.82 2.62
N LYS A 130 -10.83 -0.46 2.91
CA LYS A 130 -10.45 -1.57 2.04
C LYS A 130 -11.67 -2.40 1.65
N GLN A 131 -11.73 -2.80 0.39
CA GLN A 131 -12.73 -3.73 -0.13
C GLN A 131 -12.04 -4.86 -0.89
N ILE A 132 -12.39 -6.10 -0.53
CA ILE A 132 -11.82 -7.31 -1.11
C ILE A 132 -12.86 -7.97 -2.01
N GLY A 133 -12.49 -8.34 -3.24
CA GLY A 133 -13.34 -9.07 -4.19
C GLY A 133 -13.86 -8.22 -5.35
N SER A 134 -14.56 -8.88 -6.28
CA SER A 134 -14.83 -8.37 -7.64
C SER A 134 -16.32 -8.42 -8.02
N THR A 135 -17.20 -8.53 -7.05
CA THR A 135 -18.66 -8.58 -7.25
C THR A 135 -19.27 -7.57 -6.31
N PRO A 136 -20.10 -6.62 -6.77
CA PRO A 136 -20.58 -5.53 -5.92
C PRO A 136 -21.40 -6.04 -4.73
N ASN A 137 -21.32 -5.30 -3.63
CA ASN A 137 -22.23 -5.40 -2.50
C ASN A 137 -23.56 -4.69 -2.81
N GLY A 138 -23.51 -3.59 -3.56
CA GLY A 138 -24.65 -2.81 -4.04
C GLY A 138 -25.05 -3.12 -5.48
N ASP A 139 -25.46 -2.08 -6.21
CA ASP A 139 -25.94 -2.19 -7.61
C ASP A 139 -24.77 -2.38 -8.60
N SER A 140 -23.62 -1.75 -8.32
CA SER A 140 -22.41 -1.78 -9.16
C SER A 140 -21.15 -1.57 -8.31
N LEU A 141 -19.95 -1.92 -8.83
CA LEU A 141 -18.69 -1.70 -8.09
C LEU A 141 -18.39 -0.21 -8.01
N GLU A 142 -18.73 0.53 -9.07
CA GLU A 142 -18.60 1.96 -9.21
C GLU A 142 -19.42 2.68 -8.12
N ASP A 143 -20.66 2.26 -7.87
CA ASP A 143 -21.49 2.83 -6.80
C ASP A 143 -20.94 2.51 -5.40
N ASP A 144 -20.45 1.29 -5.18
CA ASP A 144 -19.81 0.89 -3.93
C ASP A 144 -18.57 1.77 -3.67
N TYR A 145 -17.71 1.94 -4.69
CA TYR A 145 -16.48 2.73 -4.60
C TYR A 145 -16.76 4.23 -4.45
N ARG A 146 -17.78 4.78 -5.11
CA ARG A 146 -18.23 6.17 -4.87
C ARG A 146 -18.62 6.40 -3.41
N SER A 147 -19.25 5.43 -2.78
CA SER A 147 -19.55 5.51 -1.35
C SER A 147 -18.26 5.55 -0.50
N LEU A 148 -17.20 4.84 -0.90
CA LEU A 148 -15.93 4.81 -0.18
C LEU A 148 -15.12 6.10 -0.36
N ILE A 149 -14.99 6.61 -1.57
CA ILE A 149 -14.24 7.85 -1.85
C ILE A 149 -14.92 9.11 -1.33
N SER A 150 -16.24 9.08 -1.12
CA SER A 150 -16.98 10.20 -0.53
C SER A 150 -16.64 10.48 0.94
N GLN A 151 -15.89 9.58 1.59
CA GLN A 151 -15.44 9.73 2.96
C GLN A 151 -14.31 10.77 3.02
N SER A 152 -14.61 11.92 3.64
CA SER A 152 -13.67 13.02 3.78
C SER A 152 -12.48 12.66 4.67
N LEU A 153 -11.27 12.90 4.17
CA LEU A 153 -10.03 12.89 4.96
C LEU A 153 -9.83 14.15 5.81
N ASN A 154 -10.71 15.15 5.67
CA ASN A 154 -10.67 16.41 6.41
C ASN A 154 -9.36 17.22 6.26
N LEU A 155 -8.68 17.13 5.10
CA LEU A 155 -7.40 17.80 4.82
C LEU A 155 -7.40 19.35 4.93
N GLY A 156 -8.56 19.97 5.14
CA GLY A 156 -8.69 21.42 5.29
C GLY A 156 -8.60 22.20 3.98
N SER A 157 -8.24 23.48 4.06
CA SER A 157 -8.22 24.43 2.93
C SER A 157 -6.82 24.83 2.45
N GLY A 158 -5.79 24.14 2.92
CA GLY A 158 -4.42 24.42 2.53
C GLY A 158 -4.10 23.93 1.10
N ASN A 159 -2.81 23.90 0.78
CA ASN A 159 -2.32 23.49 -0.53
C ASN A 159 -1.12 22.56 -0.41
N THR A 160 -0.85 21.82 -1.48
CA THR A 160 0.37 21.04 -1.65
C THR A 160 1.02 21.37 -2.99
N THR A 161 2.34 21.38 -3.01
CA THR A 161 3.17 21.65 -4.18
C THR A 161 4.18 20.54 -4.38
N LEU A 162 4.18 19.96 -5.57
CA LEU A 162 5.24 19.12 -6.12
C LEU A 162 6.09 19.96 -7.07
N SER A 163 7.41 19.90 -6.93
CA SER A 163 8.37 20.31 -7.97
C SER A 163 9.33 19.18 -8.28
N TRP A 164 9.43 18.82 -9.55
CA TRP A 164 10.27 17.76 -10.08
C TRP A 164 11.25 18.33 -11.10
N ALA A 165 12.52 17.95 -10.98
CA ALA A 165 13.57 18.30 -11.93
C ALA A 165 14.40 17.05 -12.29
N SER A 166 14.13 16.48 -13.46
CA SER A 166 14.97 15.45 -14.07
C SER A 166 16.40 15.96 -14.29
N GLN A 167 17.42 15.16 -13.98
CA GLN A 167 18.82 15.55 -14.14
C GLN A 167 19.46 14.92 -15.39
N ASP A 168 19.60 13.60 -15.38
CA ASP A 168 20.37 12.83 -16.37
C ASP A 168 19.56 11.66 -16.96
N GLY A 169 18.27 11.58 -16.65
CA GLY A 169 17.39 10.48 -17.04
C GLY A 169 17.46 9.28 -16.08
N GLU A 170 18.44 9.23 -15.19
CA GLU A 170 18.58 8.18 -14.16
C GLU A 170 18.21 8.71 -12.77
N THR A 171 18.33 10.02 -12.56
CA THR A 171 18.04 10.67 -11.29
C THR A 171 17.22 11.93 -11.47
N GLY A 172 16.55 12.34 -10.40
CA GLY A 172 15.89 13.64 -10.34
C GLY A 172 15.77 14.20 -8.94
N VAL A 173 15.52 15.50 -8.88
CA VAL A 173 15.32 16.22 -7.62
C VAL A 173 13.84 16.49 -7.45
N VAL A 174 13.30 16.00 -6.35
CA VAL A 174 11.98 16.37 -5.89
C VAL A 174 12.09 17.46 -4.82
N SER A 175 11.17 18.41 -4.86
CA SER A 175 10.89 19.34 -3.76
C SER A 175 9.41 19.34 -3.48
N TRP A 176 9.03 19.37 -2.21
CA TRP A 176 7.64 19.42 -1.79
C TRP A 176 7.40 20.53 -0.77
N ALA A 177 6.17 21.01 -0.73
CA ALA A 177 5.64 21.85 0.31
C ALA A 177 4.17 21.55 0.52
N ILE A 178 3.74 21.35 1.76
CA ILE A 178 2.33 21.20 2.13
C ILE A 178 1.96 22.16 3.25
N ASP A 179 0.80 22.78 3.12
CA ASP A 179 0.13 23.56 4.14
C ASP A 179 -1.03 22.71 4.68
N LEU A 180 -0.76 21.96 5.75
CA LEU A 180 -1.71 21.04 6.40
C LEU A 180 -1.75 21.36 7.89
N ASP A 181 -2.95 21.30 8.46
CA ASP A 181 -3.15 21.41 9.90
C ASP A 181 -2.75 20.09 10.59
N MET A 182 -1.50 20.02 11.05
CA MET A 182 -0.92 18.82 11.66
C MET A 182 -1.57 18.45 13.01
N GLU A 183 -2.32 19.36 13.66
CA GLU A 183 -3.04 19.05 14.91
C GLU A 183 -4.08 17.94 14.69
N GLN A 184 -4.63 17.82 13.48
CA GLN A 184 -5.61 16.78 13.13
C GLN A 184 -4.99 15.39 12.98
N PHE A 185 -3.67 15.30 12.90
CA PHE A 185 -2.91 14.09 12.68
C PHE A 185 -1.93 13.81 13.83
N GLU A 186 -2.19 14.33 15.03
CA GLU A 186 -1.29 14.19 16.19
C GLU A 186 -1.03 12.74 16.62
N GLU A 187 -1.95 11.83 16.31
CA GLU A 187 -1.83 10.39 16.57
C GLU A 187 -1.08 9.63 15.47
N TYR A 188 -0.57 10.33 14.46
CA TYR A 188 0.06 9.75 13.28
C TYR A 188 1.45 10.35 13.03
N GLU A 189 2.33 9.54 12.45
CA GLU A 189 3.58 9.99 11.83
C GLU A 189 3.37 10.20 10.33
N MET A 190 3.73 11.40 9.85
CA MET A 190 3.72 11.72 8.43
C MET A 190 5.04 11.28 7.77
N SER A 191 4.94 10.57 6.65
CA SER A 191 6.02 10.40 5.69
C SER A 191 5.62 10.95 4.32
N VAL A 192 6.60 11.49 3.62
CA VAL A 192 6.48 12.02 2.26
C VAL A 192 7.17 11.04 1.36
N ASN A 193 6.42 10.52 0.39
CA ASN A 193 6.82 9.42 -0.47
C ASN A 193 6.73 9.84 -1.92
N ILE A 194 7.67 9.35 -2.71
CA ILE A 194 7.64 9.41 -4.16
C ILE A 194 7.30 8.04 -4.68
N TRP A 195 6.21 7.96 -5.42
CA TRP A 195 5.82 6.74 -6.12
C TRP A 195 6.23 6.90 -7.58
N PHE A 196 7.04 5.95 -8.06
CA PHE A 196 7.31 5.79 -9.47
C PHE A 196 6.23 4.91 -10.07
N VAL A 197 5.60 5.44 -11.12
CA VAL A 197 4.46 4.81 -11.76
C VAL A 197 4.71 4.72 -13.25
N GLU A 198 4.76 3.51 -13.78
CA GLU A 198 4.78 3.30 -15.22
C GLU A 198 3.36 3.49 -15.75
N ALA A 199 3.21 4.37 -16.73
CA ALA A 199 1.89 4.77 -17.20
C ALA A 199 1.16 3.58 -17.86
N SER A 200 1.88 2.75 -18.61
CA SER A 200 1.34 1.58 -19.31
C SER A 200 2.44 0.61 -19.72
N ALA A 201 2.26 -0.69 -19.43
CA ALA A 201 3.14 -1.75 -19.91
C ALA A 201 2.40 -2.80 -20.75
N GLU A 202 3.04 -3.32 -21.80
CA GLU A 202 2.52 -4.36 -22.68
C GLU A 202 3.00 -5.75 -22.23
N PHE A 203 2.08 -6.60 -21.80
CA PHE A 203 2.35 -7.97 -21.39
C PHE A 203 1.29 -8.96 -21.89
N SER A 204 1.46 -9.38 -23.14
CA SER A 204 0.54 -10.33 -23.80
C SER A 204 0.52 -11.75 -23.21
N GLU A 205 1.48 -12.08 -22.34
CA GLU A 205 1.53 -13.39 -21.67
C GLU A 205 0.64 -13.48 -20.42
N GLY A 206 0.07 -12.36 -19.97
CA GLY A 206 -0.87 -12.31 -18.85
C GLY A 206 -2.13 -13.13 -19.12
N SER A 207 -2.46 -14.04 -18.21
CA SER A 207 -3.56 -14.99 -18.40
C SER A 207 -4.96 -14.40 -18.14
N ASN A 208 -5.04 -13.16 -17.62
CA ASN A 208 -6.30 -12.43 -17.48
C ASN A 208 -6.82 -11.82 -18.80
N GLY A 209 -5.95 -11.68 -19.81
CA GLY A 209 -6.32 -11.27 -21.18
C GLY A 209 -6.32 -9.77 -21.48
N GLU A 210 -5.85 -8.92 -20.55
CA GLU A 210 -5.81 -7.45 -20.75
C GLU A 210 -4.76 -7.03 -21.78
N GLY A 211 -3.57 -7.65 -21.74
CA GLY A 211 -2.47 -7.37 -22.68
C GLY A 211 -1.74 -6.05 -22.43
N THR A 212 -2.44 -5.01 -21.98
CA THR A 212 -1.88 -3.72 -21.58
C THR A 212 -2.28 -3.43 -20.13
N TYR A 213 -1.33 -3.06 -19.28
CA TYR A 213 -1.53 -2.84 -17.85
C TYR A 213 -1.15 -1.40 -17.49
N PRO A 214 -2.09 -0.55 -17.04
CA PRO A 214 -1.82 0.85 -16.74
C PRO A 214 -1.43 1.08 -15.27
N SER A 215 -0.91 2.28 -14.99
CA SER A 215 -0.72 2.81 -13.62
C SER A 215 0.07 1.90 -12.67
N ILE A 216 1.08 1.21 -13.18
CA ILE A 216 1.85 0.22 -12.41
C ILE A 216 2.78 0.95 -11.46
N VAL A 217 2.63 0.74 -10.15
CA VAL A 217 3.60 1.24 -9.17
C VAL A 217 4.81 0.33 -9.16
N THR A 218 5.97 0.88 -9.53
CA THR A 218 7.22 0.12 -9.66
C THR A 218 8.09 0.24 -8.41
N GLU A 219 8.16 1.44 -7.84
CA GLU A 219 8.95 1.75 -6.65
C GLU A 219 8.34 2.89 -5.82
N ILE A 220 8.48 2.79 -4.49
CA ILE A 220 8.08 3.77 -3.48
C ILE A 220 9.32 4.16 -2.68
N VAL A 221 9.63 5.44 -2.69
CA VAL A 221 10.79 6.02 -2.00
C VAL A 221 10.33 7.05 -0.98
N GLU A 222 10.58 6.79 0.31
CA GLU A 222 10.41 7.80 1.35
C GLU A 222 11.49 8.89 1.20
N VAL A 223 11.07 10.14 1.04
CA VAL A 223 11.96 11.28 0.80
C VAL A 223 12.02 12.25 1.98
N GLY A 224 11.11 12.16 2.93
CA GLY A 224 11.15 12.96 4.16
C GLY A 224 9.92 12.77 5.03
N ASN A 225 9.85 13.52 6.13
CA ASN A 225 8.78 13.43 7.14
C ASN A 225 8.37 14.81 7.67
N LYS A 226 8.54 15.84 6.83
CA LYS A 226 8.25 17.24 7.15
C LYS A 226 7.42 17.88 6.06
N GLU A 227 6.76 18.97 6.39
CA GLU A 227 5.83 19.70 5.52
C GLU A 227 6.54 20.31 4.31
N THR A 228 7.84 20.59 4.42
CA THR A 228 8.65 21.07 3.30
C THR A 228 9.97 20.31 3.22
N GLY A 229 10.47 20.11 2.00
CA GLY A 229 11.75 19.46 1.81
C GLY A 229 12.15 19.30 0.36
N THR A 230 13.33 18.70 0.19
CA THR A 230 13.87 18.31 -1.10
C THR A 230 14.71 17.05 -0.94
N ALA A 231 14.69 16.20 -1.96
CA ALA A 231 15.47 14.98 -2.02
C ALA A 231 15.91 14.69 -3.46
N THR A 232 17.01 13.96 -3.60
CA THR A 232 17.42 13.36 -4.88
C THR A 232 17.05 11.90 -4.84
N VAL A 233 16.36 11.42 -5.87
CA VAL A 233 15.90 10.04 -6.02
C VAL A 233 16.42 9.45 -7.32
N SER A 234 16.63 8.13 -7.34
CA SER A 234 16.92 7.38 -8.56
C SER A 234 15.59 7.02 -9.22
N ILE A 235 15.54 7.08 -10.54
CA ILE A 235 14.38 6.72 -11.34
C ILE A 235 14.55 5.24 -11.68
N PRO A 236 13.59 4.36 -11.32
CA PRO A 236 13.64 2.95 -11.70
C PRO A 236 13.45 2.78 -13.20
N ASP A 237 13.93 1.64 -13.71
CA ASP A 237 13.65 1.23 -15.09
C ASP A 237 12.14 0.93 -15.23
N ALA A 238 11.54 1.43 -16.32
CA ALA A 238 10.23 0.97 -16.76
C ALA A 238 10.33 -0.47 -17.28
N TYR A 239 9.24 -1.23 -17.20
CA TYR A 239 9.14 -2.55 -17.81
C TYR A 239 9.32 -2.47 -19.32
N ASP A 240 8.64 -1.51 -19.96
CA ASP A 240 8.85 -1.15 -21.35
C ASP A 240 8.74 0.37 -21.57
N GLY A 241 8.96 0.82 -22.81
CA GLY A 241 8.75 2.23 -23.16
C GLY A 241 9.67 3.24 -22.44
N ASP A 242 9.20 4.50 -22.43
CA ASP A 242 9.77 5.64 -21.70
C ASP A 242 8.60 6.50 -21.19
N ASP A 243 7.85 5.93 -20.25
CA ASP A 243 6.58 6.46 -19.76
C ASP A 243 6.48 6.39 -18.21
N MET A 244 7.63 6.50 -17.55
CA MET A 244 7.72 6.61 -16.10
C MET A 244 7.20 7.98 -15.61
N GLN A 245 6.39 7.94 -14.56
CA GLN A 245 5.82 9.09 -13.86
C GLN A 245 6.33 9.13 -12.41
N VAL A 246 6.38 10.34 -11.86
CA VAL A 246 6.80 10.62 -10.48
C VAL A 246 5.63 11.24 -9.74
N HIS A 247 5.12 10.57 -8.71
CA HIS A 247 3.94 10.97 -7.95
C HIS A 247 4.31 11.32 -6.51
N LEU A 248 3.79 12.45 -6.02
CA LEU A 248 3.97 12.89 -4.63
C LEU A 248 2.82 12.36 -3.77
N MET A 249 3.18 11.62 -2.72
CA MET A 249 2.26 10.98 -1.79
C MET A 249 2.60 11.33 -0.35
N TYR A 250 1.58 11.60 0.46
CA TYR A 250 1.69 11.78 1.91
C TYR A 250 1.07 10.58 2.59
N HIS A 251 1.83 9.88 3.42
CA HIS A 251 1.33 8.76 4.21
C HIS A 251 1.29 9.17 5.68
N PHE A 252 0.16 8.91 6.32
CA PHE A 252 0.03 8.99 7.77
C PHE A 252 -0.06 7.59 8.32
N THR A 253 0.83 7.24 9.25
CA THR A 253 0.87 5.93 9.90
C THR A 253 0.61 6.14 11.40
N PRO A 254 -0.30 5.39 12.05
CA PRO A 254 -0.56 5.53 13.48
C PRO A 254 0.72 5.40 14.31
N ILE A 255 0.85 6.22 15.34
CA ILE A 255 1.91 6.07 16.34
C ILE A 255 1.57 4.88 17.22
N GLU A 256 2.43 3.87 17.22
CA GLU A 256 2.34 2.73 18.15
C GLU A 256 2.48 3.23 19.58
N THR A 257 1.35 3.44 20.26
CA THR A 257 1.36 3.70 21.70
C THR A 257 1.66 2.37 22.38
N THR A 258 2.85 2.23 22.98
CA THR A 258 3.11 1.11 23.88
C THR A 258 2.09 1.20 25.00
N GLN A 259 1.04 0.38 24.94
CA GLN A 259 0.19 0.15 26.10
C GLN A 259 1.08 -0.48 27.17
N ASP A 260 1.51 0.34 28.13
CA ASP A 260 1.92 -0.15 29.43
C ASP A 260 0.75 -0.98 29.94
N THR A 261 0.86 -2.31 29.85
CA THR A 261 -0.05 -3.22 30.53
C THR A 261 0.18 -3.03 32.01
N GLY A 262 -0.37 -1.93 32.55
CA GLY A 262 -0.52 -1.70 33.96
C GLY A 262 -1.29 -2.89 34.49
N SER A 263 -0.57 -3.79 35.16
CA SER A 263 -1.20 -4.85 35.93
C SER A 263 -2.19 -4.17 36.87
N GLU A 264 -3.47 -4.49 36.71
CA GLU A 264 -4.50 -4.15 37.67
C GLU A 264 -4.11 -4.74 39.03
N ASP A 265 -3.44 -3.94 39.85
CA ASP A 265 -3.30 -4.20 41.26
C ASP A 265 -4.68 -3.98 41.88
N LYS A 266 -5.39 -5.08 42.11
CA LYS A 266 -6.58 -5.10 42.96
C LYS A 266 -6.14 -4.77 44.38
N GLY A 267 -6.21 -3.50 44.73
CA GLY A 267 -6.26 -3.07 46.12
C GLY A 267 -7.56 -3.56 46.75
N GLU A 268 -7.50 -4.69 47.46
CA GLU A 268 -8.36 -4.94 48.62
C GLU A 268 -7.81 -4.16 49.82
N ASP A 269 -8.74 -3.75 50.67
CA ASP A 269 -8.63 -2.72 51.69
C ASP A 269 -7.44 -2.82 52.66
N ASP A 270 -6.99 -1.62 52.97
CA ASP A 270 -5.97 -1.19 53.93
C ASP A 270 -6.30 -1.65 55.36
N ASP A 271 -5.42 -2.45 55.97
CA ASP A 271 -5.30 -2.56 57.42
C ASP A 271 -3.81 -2.52 57.84
N SER A 272 -3.34 -1.29 58.03
CA SER A 272 -2.30 -0.88 59.00
C SER A 272 -0.83 -1.34 58.80
N ASN A 273 -0.03 -0.37 58.34
CA ASN A 273 1.33 -0.02 58.77
C ASN A 273 2.22 -1.09 59.43
N SER A 274 3.21 -1.59 58.67
CA SER A 274 4.62 -1.69 59.13
C SER A 274 5.51 -2.18 57.99
N LEU A 275 6.43 -1.34 57.53
CA LEU A 275 7.44 -1.68 56.52
C LEU A 275 8.52 -2.65 57.05
N SER A 276 8.98 -3.49 56.13
CA SER A 276 10.32 -4.06 55.98
C SER A 276 10.78 -5.21 56.90
N SER A 277 10.74 -6.43 56.38
CA SER A 277 11.88 -7.39 56.35
C SER A 277 11.50 -8.67 55.59
N ILE A 278 12.16 -8.95 54.46
CA ILE A 278 13.18 -10.00 54.24
C ILE A 278 12.71 -11.42 54.58
N SER A 279 12.68 -12.31 53.57
CA SER A 279 13.05 -13.75 53.60
C SER A 279 12.79 -14.35 52.21
N ALA A 280 13.60 -15.22 51.59
CA ALA A 280 14.74 -15.96 52.06
C ALA A 280 15.67 -16.34 50.90
N ILE A 281 16.95 -16.41 51.25
CA ILE A 281 18.06 -17.04 50.55
C ILE A 281 17.83 -18.55 50.49
N VAL A 282 18.12 -19.18 49.34
CA VAL A 282 18.67 -20.55 49.33
C VAL A 282 19.90 -20.59 48.43
N SER A 283 21.05 -20.69 49.10
CA SER A 283 22.38 -20.94 48.57
C SER A 283 22.66 -22.44 48.50
N LEU A 284 23.32 -22.92 47.44
CA LEU A 284 24.24 -24.07 47.55
C LEU A 284 25.44 -23.94 46.58
N SER A 285 26.54 -23.45 47.16
CA SER A 285 27.98 -23.72 47.00
C SER A 285 28.37 -25.04 46.29
N CYS A 286 29.55 -25.32 45.72
CA CYS A 286 30.86 -24.72 45.33
C CYS A 286 31.55 -25.85 44.49
N ILE A 287 32.56 -25.69 43.61
CA ILE A 287 34.01 -25.55 43.89
C ILE A 287 34.77 -25.42 42.53
N ILE A 288 35.43 -24.27 42.33
CA ILE A 288 36.81 -23.97 41.87
C ILE A 288 37.67 -25.10 41.21
N ALA A 289 38.25 -24.85 40.03
CA ALA A 289 39.70 -24.63 39.81
C ALA A 289 40.18 -24.73 38.34
N ALA A 290 40.83 -23.62 37.93
CA ALA A 290 41.82 -23.34 36.88
C ALA A 290 42.58 -24.46 36.11
N ALA A 291 42.82 -24.23 34.81
CA ALA A 291 44.13 -24.16 34.12
C ALA A 291 43.90 -24.04 32.58
N ILE A 292 44.20 -22.91 31.93
CA ILE A 292 45.42 -22.61 31.14
C ILE A 292 45.96 -23.78 30.30
N PHE A 293 45.92 -23.65 28.96
CA PHE A 293 46.92 -24.00 27.92
C PHE A 293 46.21 -23.80 26.56
N LYS A 294 46.40 -22.73 25.78
CA LYS A 294 47.52 -22.35 24.89
C LYS A 294 47.96 -23.44 23.89
N TRP A 295 47.74 -23.10 22.61
CA TRP A 295 48.56 -23.36 21.40
C TRP A 295 48.07 -24.37 20.35
N ASP A 296 48.06 -23.85 19.12
CA ASP A 296 47.93 -24.34 17.73
C ASP A 296 47.86 -25.85 17.42
N ASN A 297 46.97 -26.21 16.50
CA ASN A 297 47.30 -26.44 15.08
C ASN A 297 46.01 -26.45 14.22
#